data_AF-A0A7V9JJU7-F1
#
_entry.id   AF-A0A7V9JJU7-F1
#
_cell.length_a   1.000
_cell.length_b   1.000
_cell.length_c   1.000
_cell.angle_alpha   90.00
_cell.angle_beta   90.00
_cell.angle_gamma   90.00
#
_symmetry.space_group_name_H-M   'P 1'
#
loop_
_entity.id
_entity.type
_entity.pdbx_description
1 polymer ?
#
loop_
_entity_poly.entity_id
_entity_poly.type
_entity_poly.pdbx_seq_one_letter_code
_entity_poly.pdbx_strand_id
1 'polypeptide(L)'
;MIDLHSHVLPGVDDGAATTDESIEMIRAAAADGVEAIAATPHVRFDYPTTPRLMEERLTEVSTAASGAGLTTSLLPGGEIAFDWLDSLTLEELRAFGLGGNPGVLLLELPYVGWPLGVVHRIRELVGAGLTPVIAHAERVSEIQQAPERLGFLVRDGALAQVTAASVVGTFGRTAQQTSRKLIELNLVHMLASDSHGASIRRSGLGQAARTLGENALTRWLTYEVPLAIIERRELPGRPLAGARRGNPYLDQHLRQVGVEQLETADLRTDPLPWPDESFDVVVMAEVIEHIPYTDAIEVLSKIRALIKRGGLLVIAPRTSTASSAESGSSPAVARSSSRPTRRAAPMGTSPSTGRARSWSCSYGPGFAVATSASTTGPITTSRSGCRGSYSSTYRN
;
A
#
# COMPACT_ATOMS: atom_id res chain seq x y z
N MET A 1 -3.07 20.26 9.12
CA MET A 1 -3.19 19.26 8.01
C MET A 1 -3.07 19.99 6.66
N ILE A 2 -2.84 19.26 5.58
CA ILE A 2 -2.71 19.82 4.22
C ILE A 2 -3.67 19.05 3.30
N ASP A 3 -4.47 19.78 2.53
CA ASP A 3 -5.45 19.22 1.61
C ASP A 3 -5.05 19.50 0.15
N LEU A 4 -4.69 18.46 -0.61
CA LEU A 4 -4.25 18.63 -1.99
C LEU A 4 -5.33 18.25 -3.03
N HIS A 5 -6.60 18.17 -2.65
CA HIS A 5 -7.69 17.95 -3.61
C HIS A 5 -8.92 18.74 -3.17
N SER A 6 -9.22 19.84 -3.87
CA SER A 6 -10.40 20.66 -3.61
C SER A 6 -10.83 21.48 -4.84
N HIS A 7 -12.14 21.70 -4.97
CA HIS A 7 -12.76 22.48 -6.05
C HIS A 7 -13.13 23.87 -5.55
N VAL A 8 -12.13 24.58 -5.02
CA VAL A 8 -12.30 25.87 -4.33
C VAL A 8 -12.28 27.08 -5.29
N LEU A 9 -12.04 26.88 -6.58
CA LEU A 9 -11.98 27.99 -7.54
C LEU A 9 -13.38 28.32 -8.07
N PRO A 10 -13.80 29.60 -8.03
CA PRO A 10 -15.17 29.97 -8.36
C PRO A 10 -15.45 29.93 -9.86
N GLY A 11 -16.54 29.26 -10.24
CA GLY A 11 -17.09 29.27 -11.59
C GLY A 11 -16.19 28.61 -12.63
N VAL A 12 -15.34 27.66 -12.21
CA VAL A 12 -14.44 26.91 -13.10
C VAL A 12 -14.99 25.51 -13.40
N ASP A 13 -15.54 24.85 -12.38
CA ASP A 13 -16.12 23.51 -12.45
C ASP A 13 -17.38 23.39 -11.58
N ASP A 14 -17.68 22.20 -11.06
CA ASP A 14 -18.80 21.89 -10.18
C ASP A 14 -18.52 22.16 -8.68
N GLY A 15 -17.41 22.83 -8.37
CA GLY A 15 -17.09 23.33 -7.04
C GLY A 15 -17.82 24.63 -6.68
N ALA A 16 -17.06 25.57 -6.12
CA ALA A 16 -17.60 26.89 -5.74
C ALA A 16 -18.19 27.63 -6.95
N ALA A 17 -19.38 28.19 -6.81
CA ALA A 17 -19.99 29.03 -7.85
C ALA A 17 -19.49 30.49 -7.76
N THR A 18 -19.12 30.94 -6.57
CA THR A 18 -18.73 32.34 -6.28
C THR A 18 -17.52 32.44 -5.37
N THR A 19 -16.86 33.59 -5.40
CA THR A 19 -15.71 33.88 -4.53
C THR A 19 -16.12 33.82 -3.06
N ASP A 20 -17.32 34.27 -2.70
CA ASP A 20 -17.85 34.16 -1.34
C ASP A 20 -17.99 32.69 -0.90
N GLU A 21 -18.52 31.82 -1.75
CA GLU A 21 -18.57 30.36 -1.47
C GLU A 21 -17.17 29.76 -1.31
N SER A 22 -16.20 30.22 -2.11
CA SER A 22 -14.80 29.82 -1.99
C SER A 22 -14.24 30.21 -0.62
N ILE A 23 -14.52 31.42 -0.14
CA ILE A 23 -14.11 31.89 1.20
C ILE A 23 -14.76 31.05 2.31
N GLU A 24 -16.05 30.70 2.17
CA GLU A 24 -16.70 29.80 3.13
C GLU A 24 -16.06 28.40 3.14
N MET A 25 -15.70 27.86 1.98
CA MET A 25 -14.95 26.60 1.87
C MET A 25 -13.60 26.66 2.57
N ILE A 26 -12.83 27.73 2.38
CA ILE A 26 -11.52 27.90 3.01
C ILE A 26 -11.66 28.07 4.52
N ARG A 27 -12.63 28.88 4.98
CA ARG A 27 -12.91 29.04 6.42
C ARG A 27 -13.31 27.72 7.05
N ALA A 28 -14.12 26.93 6.35
CA ALA A 28 -14.52 25.61 6.76
C ALA A 28 -13.32 24.65 6.88
N ALA A 29 -12.46 24.59 5.87
CA ALA A 29 -11.25 23.79 5.90
C ALA A 29 -10.29 24.23 7.03
N ALA A 30 -10.11 25.53 7.23
CA ALA A 30 -9.31 26.09 8.32
C ALA A 30 -9.85 25.67 9.70
N ALA A 31 -11.17 25.71 9.88
CA ALA A 31 -11.83 25.27 11.11
C ALA A 31 -11.68 23.77 11.37
N ASP A 32 -11.50 22.95 10.32
CA ASP A 32 -11.18 21.52 10.43
C ASP A 32 -9.68 21.25 10.59
N GLY A 33 -8.85 22.29 10.69
CA GLY A 33 -7.40 22.19 10.94
C GLY A 33 -6.55 22.07 9.67
N VAL A 34 -7.04 22.54 8.53
CA VAL A 34 -6.28 22.61 7.27
C VAL A 34 -5.51 23.94 7.18
N GLU A 35 -4.20 23.83 6.98
CA GLU A 35 -3.26 24.96 6.90
C GLU A 35 -2.93 25.36 5.46
N ALA A 36 -3.04 24.41 4.52
CA ALA A 36 -2.81 24.64 3.10
C ALA A 36 -3.78 23.82 2.25
N ILE A 37 -4.24 24.42 1.15
CA ILE A 37 -5.20 23.85 0.20
C ILE A 37 -4.62 23.98 -1.21
N ALA A 38 -4.57 22.88 -1.96
CA ALA A 38 -4.41 22.96 -3.41
C ALA A 38 -5.79 23.10 -4.07
N ALA A 39 -5.93 24.13 -4.88
CA ALA A 39 -7.02 24.27 -5.82
C ALA A 39 -6.76 23.33 -7.00
N THR A 40 -7.63 22.33 -7.19
CA THR A 40 -7.48 21.30 -8.22
C THR A 40 -8.75 21.23 -9.05
N PRO A 41 -9.10 22.30 -9.79
CA PRO A 41 -10.28 22.27 -10.64
C PRO A 41 -10.19 21.12 -11.64
N HIS A 42 -11.35 20.65 -12.10
CA HIS A 42 -11.42 19.67 -13.18
C HIS A 42 -10.75 20.20 -14.46
N VAL A 43 -9.94 19.35 -15.09
CA VAL A 43 -9.34 19.55 -16.42
C VAL A 43 -9.76 18.39 -17.31
N ARG A 44 -10.90 18.57 -17.98
CA ARG A 44 -11.58 17.54 -18.79
C ARG A 44 -12.36 18.17 -19.94
N PHE A 45 -12.98 17.36 -20.80
CA PHE A 45 -13.66 17.88 -22.00
C PHE A 45 -14.79 18.90 -21.70
N ASP A 46 -15.62 18.65 -20.70
CA ASP A 46 -16.73 19.52 -20.29
C ASP A 46 -16.33 20.62 -19.28
N TYR A 47 -15.16 20.49 -18.65
CA TYR A 47 -14.48 21.54 -17.89
C TYR A 47 -13.07 21.78 -18.46
N PRO A 48 -12.95 22.49 -19.60
CA PRO A 48 -11.68 22.70 -20.29
C PRO A 48 -10.87 23.82 -19.61
N THR A 49 -10.65 23.68 -18.30
CA THR A 49 -9.86 24.61 -17.50
C THR A 49 -8.46 24.71 -18.08
N THR A 50 -7.97 25.95 -18.23
CA THR A 50 -6.60 26.22 -18.68
C THR A 50 -5.74 26.62 -17.49
N PRO A 51 -4.40 26.43 -17.54
CA PRO A 51 -3.53 26.89 -16.46
C PRO A 51 -3.69 28.38 -16.14
N ARG A 52 -3.85 29.21 -17.19
CA ARG A 52 -4.12 30.65 -17.05
C ARG A 52 -5.40 30.92 -16.25
N LEU A 53 -6.49 30.24 -16.57
CA LEU A 53 -7.76 30.42 -15.85
C LEU A 53 -7.63 29.99 -14.37
N MET A 54 -6.95 28.87 -14.11
CA MET A 54 -6.65 28.40 -12.76
C MET A 54 -5.86 29.46 -11.97
N GLU A 55 -4.78 30.01 -12.55
CA GLU A 55 -3.94 31.02 -11.90
C GLU A 55 -4.70 32.34 -11.64
N GLU A 56 -5.51 32.79 -12.60
CA GLU A 56 -6.36 33.98 -12.45
C GLU A 56 -7.33 33.82 -11.27
N ARG A 57 -8.03 32.68 -11.19
CA ARG A 57 -8.98 32.38 -10.12
C ARG A 57 -8.31 32.14 -8.78
N LEU A 58 -7.15 31.47 -8.76
CA LEU A 58 -6.36 31.28 -7.56
C LEU A 58 -5.92 32.63 -6.97
N THR A 59 -5.50 33.58 -7.81
CA THR A 59 -5.12 34.93 -7.39
C THR A 59 -6.29 35.71 -6.82
N GLU A 60 -7.46 35.62 -7.46
CA GLU A 60 -8.71 36.23 -6.99
C GLU A 60 -9.08 35.72 -5.59
N VAL A 61 -9.17 34.39 -5.42
CA VAL A 61 -9.54 33.76 -4.15
C VAL A 61 -8.49 34.03 -3.07
N SER A 62 -7.20 33.98 -3.41
CA SER A 62 -6.12 34.28 -2.46
C SER A 62 -6.20 35.71 -1.92
N THR A 63 -6.53 36.67 -2.80
CA THR A 63 -6.71 38.08 -2.42
C THR A 63 -7.92 38.24 -1.50
N ALA A 64 -9.05 37.63 -1.87
CA ALA A 64 -10.27 37.66 -1.06
C ALA A 64 -10.09 36.98 0.31
N ALA A 65 -9.40 35.84 0.36
CA ALA A 65 -9.12 35.10 1.59
C ALA A 65 -8.23 35.92 2.54
N SER A 66 -7.20 36.57 1.99
CA SER A 66 -6.33 37.48 2.74
C SER A 66 -7.11 38.68 3.29
N GLY A 67 -7.98 39.29 2.47
CA GLY A 67 -8.87 40.38 2.89
C GLY A 67 -9.87 39.98 3.99
N ALA A 68 -10.26 38.71 4.02
CA ALA A 68 -11.09 38.11 5.07
C ALA A 68 -10.30 37.66 6.32
N GLY A 69 -8.98 37.86 6.36
CA GLY A 69 -8.12 37.49 7.48
C GLY A 69 -7.83 35.99 7.61
N LEU A 70 -8.04 35.22 6.54
CA LEU A 70 -7.71 33.79 6.51
C LEU A 70 -6.21 33.59 6.24
N THR A 71 -5.58 32.71 7.01
CA THR A 71 -4.14 32.41 6.91
C THR A 71 -3.85 31.10 6.16
N THR A 72 -4.88 30.40 5.70
CA THR A 72 -4.73 29.15 4.94
C THR A 72 -4.04 29.43 3.61
N SER A 73 -2.93 28.74 3.35
CA SER A 73 -2.20 28.88 2.10
C SER A 73 -2.98 28.27 0.94
N LEU A 74 -3.15 28.99 -0.16
CA LEU A 74 -3.74 28.46 -1.39
C LEU A 74 -2.65 28.17 -2.41
N LEU A 75 -2.70 26.99 -3.01
CA LEU A 75 -1.70 26.46 -3.93
C LEU A 75 -2.37 26.03 -5.24
N PRO A 76 -1.67 26.08 -6.38
CA PRO A 76 -2.22 25.64 -7.66
C PRO A 76 -2.22 24.11 -7.77
N GLY A 77 -2.96 23.61 -8.76
CA GLY A 77 -3.07 22.21 -9.14
C GLY A 77 -4.19 22.01 -10.15
N GLY A 78 -4.31 20.83 -10.74
CA GLY A 78 -5.46 20.48 -11.57
C GLY A 78 -5.79 19.00 -11.40
N GLU A 79 -7.08 18.68 -11.31
CA GLU A 79 -7.53 17.29 -11.41
C GLU A 79 -7.74 16.97 -12.89
N ILE A 80 -6.77 16.28 -13.48
CA ILE A 80 -6.75 16.00 -14.92
C ILE A 80 -7.44 14.67 -15.17
N ALA A 81 -8.44 14.66 -16.04
CA ALA A 81 -9.06 13.42 -16.47
C ALA A 81 -8.09 12.61 -17.36
N PHE A 82 -8.03 11.30 -17.13
CA PHE A 82 -7.10 10.41 -17.83
C PHE A 82 -7.23 10.46 -19.36
N ASP A 83 -8.45 10.54 -19.86
CA ASP A 83 -8.77 10.62 -21.29
C ASP A 83 -8.49 12.01 -21.89
N TRP A 84 -8.19 13.02 -21.06
CA TRP A 84 -7.82 14.36 -21.49
C TRP A 84 -6.31 14.60 -21.53
N LEU A 85 -5.49 13.68 -21.00
CA LEU A 85 -4.03 13.82 -20.94
C LEU A 85 -3.38 14.18 -22.28
N ASP A 86 -3.82 13.55 -23.37
CA ASP A 86 -3.24 13.73 -24.70
C ASP A 86 -3.62 15.07 -25.36
N SER A 87 -4.58 15.79 -24.78
CA SER A 87 -4.98 17.12 -25.22
C SER A 87 -4.11 18.23 -24.62
N LEU A 88 -3.21 17.89 -23.69
CA LEU A 88 -2.35 18.84 -22.97
C LEU A 88 -0.89 18.64 -23.36
N THR A 89 -0.17 19.75 -23.51
CA THR A 89 1.27 19.75 -23.65
C THR A 89 1.97 19.43 -22.32
N LEU A 90 3.23 19.01 -22.37
CA LEU A 90 4.03 18.80 -21.16
C LEU A 90 4.17 20.08 -20.30
N GLU A 91 4.17 21.25 -20.94
CA GLU A 91 4.21 22.54 -20.25
C GLU A 91 2.90 22.80 -19.49
N GLU A 92 1.75 22.58 -20.13
CA GLU A 92 0.44 22.70 -19.48
C GLU A 92 0.27 21.70 -18.33
N LEU A 93 0.70 20.44 -18.52
CA LEU A 93 0.72 19.45 -17.45
C LEU A 93 1.53 19.97 -16.25
N ARG A 94 2.75 20.48 -16.48
CA ARG A 94 3.59 21.03 -15.41
C ARG A 94 2.98 22.26 -14.74
N ALA A 95 2.22 23.07 -15.47
CA ALA A 95 1.53 24.22 -14.92
C ALA A 95 0.38 23.82 -13.98
N PHE A 96 -0.27 22.67 -14.22
CA PHE A 96 -1.24 22.05 -13.30
C PHE A 96 -0.60 21.25 -12.15
N GLY A 97 0.70 21.42 -11.92
CA GLY A 97 1.45 20.71 -10.89
C GLY A 97 0.82 20.80 -9.49
N LEU A 98 0.59 19.65 -8.87
CA LEU A 98 -0.14 19.52 -7.61
C LEU A 98 0.57 20.25 -6.47
N GLY A 99 -0.12 21.19 -5.81
CA GLY A 99 0.46 21.99 -4.73
C GLY A 99 1.61 22.89 -5.21
N GLY A 100 1.65 23.25 -6.50
CA GLY A 100 2.74 23.99 -7.12
C GLY A 100 3.99 23.15 -7.43
N ASN A 101 3.91 21.82 -7.36
CA ASN A 101 4.99 20.93 -7.79
C ASN A 101 4.79 20.50 -9.26
N PRO A 102 5.61 20.99 -10.21
CA PRO A 102 5.43 20.66 -11.63
C PRO A 102 5.72 19.19 -11.96
N GLY A 103 6.33 18.44 -11.04
CA GLY A 103 6.63 17.02 -11.20
C GLY A 103 5.56 16.08 -10.65
N VAL A 104 4.42 16.59 -10.15
CA VAL A 104 3.35 15.78 -9.56
C VAL A 104 2.01 16.19 -10.13
N LEU A 105 1.19 15.23 -10.57
CA LEU A 105 -0.11 15.49 -11.19
C LEU A 105 -1.21 14.76 -10.44
N LEU A 106 -2.35 15.40 -10.23
CA LEU A 106 -3.56 14.70 -9.78
C LEU A 106 -4.32 14.19 -11.01
N LEU A 107 -4.54 12.88 -11.06
CA LEU A 107 -5.05 12.18 -12.24
C LEU A 107 -6.33 11.42 -11.89
N GLU A 108 -7.44 11.80 -12.50
CA GLU A 108 -8.74 11.14 -12.37
C GLU A 108 -8.87 10.00 -13.40
N LEU A 109 -9.11 8.79 -12.91
CA LEU A 109 -9.53 7.65 -13.74
C LEU A 109 -11.05 7.65 -13.88
N PRO A 110 -11.61 7.10 -14.98
CA PRO A 110 -13.06 6.95 -15.09
C PRO A 110 -13.61 6.09 -13.96
N TYR A 111 -14.75 6.48 -13.39
CA TYR A 111 -15.38 5.71 -12.31
C TYR A 111 -15.83 4.32 -12.74
N VAL A 112 -16.10 4.12 -14.03
CA VAL A 112 -16.52 2.84 -14.58
C VAL A 112 -15.56 2.39 -15.67
N GLY A 113 -15.12 1.15 -15.55
CA GLY A 113 -14.19 0.52 -16.48
C GLY A 113 -12.72 0.76 -16.13
N TRP A 114 -11.85 0.19 -16.95
CA TRP A 114 -10.39 0.31 -16.82
C TRP A 114 -9.83 0.88 -18.11
N PRO A 115 -9.19 2.06 -18.10
CA PRO A 115 -8.62 2.61 -19.32
C PRO A 115 -7.59 1.65 -19.93
N LEU A 116 -7.70 1.44 -21.24
CA LEU A 116 -6.76 0.62 -21.97
C LEU A 116 -5.36 1.23 -21.86
N GLY A 117 -4.38 0.40 -21.53
CA GLY A 117 -2.99 0.86 -21.43
C GLY A 117 -2.70 1.79 -20.26
N VAL A 118 -3.58 1.95 -19.26
CA VAL A 118 -3.35 2.84 -18.11
C VAL A 118 -1.97 2.63 -17.47
N VAL A 119 -1.55 1.37 -17.28
CA VAL A 119 -0.22 1.04 -16.72
C VAL A 119 0.91 1.59 -17.59
N HIS A 120 0.79 1.46 -18.91
CA HIS A 120 1.78 2.00 -19.84
C HIS A 120 1.82 3.53 -19.77
N ARG A 121 0.64 4.17 -19.75
CA ARG A 121 0.54 5.63 -19.68
C ARG A 121 1.13 6.19 -18.39
N ILE A 122 0.92 5.51 -17.25
CA ILE A 122 1.57 5.86 -15.97
C ILE A 122 3.10 5.81 -16.11
N ARG A 123 3.66 4.77 -16.71
CA ARG A 123 5.12 4.68 -16.94
C ARG A 123 5.65 5.77 -17.85
N GLU A 124 4.90 6.18 -18.87
CA GLU A 124 5.27 7.30 -19.74
C GLU A 124 5.34 8.62 -18.96
N LEU A 125 4.33 8.90 -18.12
CA LEU A 125 4.33 10.08 -17.25
C LEU A 125 5.54 10.06 -16.31
N VAL A 126 5.78 8.94 -15.63
CA VAL A 126 6.91 8.77 -14.71
C VAL A 126 8.25 8.93 -15.45
N GLY A 127 8.38 8.36 -16.65
CA GLY A 127 9.55 8.53 -17.51
C GLY A 127 9.78 9.96 -17.99
N ALA A 128 8.72 10.76 -18.09
CA ALA A 128 8.79 12.20 -18.37
C ALA A 128 9.05 13.07 -17.11
N GLY A 129 9.25 12.44 -15.95
CA GLY A 129 9.46 13.13 -14.67
C GLY A 129 8.18 13.65 -14.02
N LEU A 130 7.02 13.10 -14.39
CA LEU A 130 5.72 13.41 -13.81
C LEU A 130 5.24 12.22 -12.98
N THR A 131 5.06 12.43 -11.68
CA THR A 131 4.50 11.43 -10.75
C THR A 131 2.99 11.59 -10.68
N PRO A 132 2.20 10.65 -11.22
CA PRO A 132 0.75 10.72 -11.14
C PRO A 132 0.26 10.31 -9.75
N VAL A 133 -0.67 11.06 -9.20
CA VAL A 133 -1.46 10.73 -8.02
C VAL A 133 -2.84 10.33 -8.52
N ILE A 134 -3.20 9.06 -8.36
CA ILE A 134 -4.54 8.59 -8.73
C ILE A 134 -5.55 9.18 -7.75
N ALA A 135 -6.41 10.08 -8.25
CA ALA A 135 -7.48 10.70 -7.48
C ALA A 135 -8.50 9.65 -7.05
N HIS A 136 -9.04 9.83 -5.83
CA HIS A 136 -10.18 9.07 -5.25
C HIS A 136 -10.28 7.61 -5.70
N ALA A 137 -9.16 6.89 -5.59
CA ALA A 137 -9.01 5.55 -6.17
C ALA A 137 -10.05 4.54 -5.66
N GLU A 138 -10.62 4.77 -4.47
CA GLU A 138 -11.69 3.98 -3.89
C GLU A 138 -13.05 4.10 -4.60
N ARG A 139 -13.21 5.09 -5.49
CA ARG A 139 -14.44 5.33 -6.27
C ARG A 139 -14.44 4.62 -7.64
N VAL A 140 -13.28 4.15 -8.10
CA VAL A 140 -13.14 3.44 -9.39
C VAL A 140 -13.67 2.01 -9.28
N SER A 141 -14.64 1.63 -10.11
CA SER A 141 -15.36 0.34 -10.02
C SER A 141 -14.43 -0.86 -10.06
N GLU A 142 -13.39 -0.81 -10.89
CA GLU A 142 -12.41 -1.89 -11.04
C GLU A 142 -11.53 -2.05 -9.80
N ILE A 143 -11.21 -0.94 -9.12
CA ILE A 143 -10.47 -0.94 -7.86
C ILE A 143 -11.38 -1.41 -6.72
N GLN A 144 -12.67 -1.05 -6.74
CA GLN A 144 -13.64 -1.56 -5.76
C GLN A 144 -13.82 -3.08 -5.87
N GLN A 145 -13.81 -3.64 -7.08
CA GLN A 145 -13.90 -5.09 -7.32
C GLN A 145 -12.61 -5.83 -6.97
N ALA A 146 -11.45 -5.23 -7.29
CA ALA A 146 -10.14 -5.83 -7.11
C ALA A 146 -9.13 -4.77 -6.62
N PRO A 147 -9.08 -4.46 -5.31
CA PRO A 147 -8.26 -3.40 -4.74
C PRO A 147 -6.76 -3.52 -5.05
N GLU A 148 -6.26 -4.75 -5.23
CA GLU A 148 -4.89 -5.05 -5.65
C GLU A 148 -4.51 -4.47 -7.02
N ARG A 149 -5.49 -4.14 -7.88
CA ARG A 149 -5.23 -3.50 -9.18
C ARG A 149 -4.50 -2.17 -9.04
N LEU A 150 -4.84 -1.39 -8.01
CA LEU A 150 -4.13 -0.14 -7.73
C LEU A 150 -2.63 -0.40 -7.47
N GLY A 151 -2.28 -1.57 -6.91
CA GLY A 151 -0.90 -1.97 -6.68
C GLY A 151 -0.05 -2.08 -7.94
N PHE A 152 -0.64 -2.30 -9.12
CA PHE A 152 0.12 -2.25 -10.38
C PHE A 152 0.53 -0.82 -10.73
N LEU A 153 -0.38 0.15 -10.55
CA LEU A 153 -0.07 1.56 -10.83
C LEU A 153 0.96 2.09 -9.82
N VAL A 154 0.78 1.77 -8.54
CA VAL A 154 1.71 2.19 -7.47
C VAL A 154 3.11 1.62 -7.70
N ARG A 155 3.22 0.34 -8.09
CA ARG A 155 4.51 -0.28 -8.40
C ARG A 155 5.24 0.41 -9.55
N ASP A 156 4.49 0.94 -10.50
CA ASP A 156 5.01 1.66 -11.66
C ASP A 156 5.24 3.17 -11.40
N GLY A 157 5.20 3.58 -10.13
CA GLY A 157 5.59 4.93 -9.69
C GLY A 157 4.43 5.89 -9.43
N ALA A 158 3.17 5.44 -9.57
CA ALA A 158 2.03 6.26 -9.17
C ALA A 158 1.89 6.35 -7.65
N LEU A 159 1.31 7.45 -7.19
CA LEU A 159 0.77 7.60 -5.84
C LEU A 159 -0.75 7.45 -5.90
N ALA A 160 -1.40 7.42 -4.75
CA ALA A 160 -2.85 7.31 -4.68
C ALA A 160 -3.43 8.18 -3.56
N GLN A 161 -4.53 8.82 -3.87
CA GLN A 161 -5.34 9.60 -2.95
C GLN A 161 -6.66 8.88 -2.67
N VAL A 162 -7.10 8.94 -1.42
CA VAL A 162 -8.43 8.49 -0.99
C VAL A 162 -9.22 9.66 -0.41
N THR A 163 -10.50 9.75 -0.73
CA THR A 163 -11.32 10.88 -0.30
C THR A 163 -11.76 10.73 1.16
N ALA A 164 -11.64 11.81 1.93
CA ALA A 164 -12.02 11.87 3.34
C ALA A 164 -13.47 11.41 3.58
N ALA A 165 -14.39 11.85 2.72
CA ALA A 165 -15.80 11.45 2.74
C ALA A 165 -16.01 9.94 2.61
N SER A 166 -15.17 9.24 1.83
CA SER A 166 -15.21 7.78 1.69
C SER A 166 -14.80 7.06 2.97
N VAL A 167 -13.74 7.54 3.65
CA VAL A 167 -13.26 6.96 4.92
C VAL A 167 -14.36 7.02 5.99
N VAL A 168 -15.05 8.14 6.08
CA VAL A 168 -16.15 8.37 7.05
C VAL A 168 -17.44 7.64 6.63
N GLY A 169 -17.59 7.32 5.34
CA GLY A 169 -18.72 6.55 4.80
C GLY A 169 -19.83 7.39 4.16
N THR A 170 -19.60 8.68 3.95
CA THR A 170 -20.54 9.60 3.30
C THR A 170 -20.84 9.18 1.85
N PHE A 171 -19.84 8.67 1.12
CA PHE A 171 -19.98 8.17 -0.26
C PHE A 171 -20.45 6.71 -0.34
N GLY A 172 -21.02 6.19 0.76
CA GLY A 172 -21.61 4.86 0.82
C GLY A 172 -20.63 3.76 1.22
N ARG A 173 -21.20 2.58 1.47
CA ARG A 173 -20.49 1.43 2.06
C ARG A 173 -19.36 0.91 1.17
N THR A 174 -19.56 0.87 -0.14
CA THR A 174 -18.55 0.35 -1.06
C THR A 174 -17.28 1.20 -1.04
N ALA A 175 -17.40 2.52 -1.22
CA ALA A 175 -16.26 3.43 -1.12
C ALA A 175 -15.58 3.39 0.26
N GLN A 176 -16.36 3.23 1.33
CA GLN A 176 -15.81 3.08 2.68
C GLN A 176 -15.01 1.78 2.87
N GLN A 177 -15.52 0.65 2.38
CA GLN A 177 -14.83 -0.63 2.47
C GLN A 177 -13.56 -0.61 1.62
N THR A 178 -13.64 -0.08 0.40
CA THR A 178 -12.50 0.04 -0.51
C THR A 178 -11.44 0.97 0.06
N SER A 179 -11.79 2.15 0.57
CA SER A 179 -10.81 3.07 1.19
C SER A 179 -10.05 2.40 2.34
N ARG A 180 -10.75 1.72 3.26
CA ARG A 180 -10.11 0.96 4.34
C ARG A 180 -9.20 -0.13 3.79
N LYS A 181 -9.66 -0.88 2.79
CA LYS A 181 -8.89 -1.97 2.19
C LYS A 181 -7.61 -1.46 1.50
N LEU A 182 -7.69 -0.35 0.78
CA LEU A 182 -6.51 0.26 0.12
C LEU A 182 -5.50 0.77 1.17
N ILE A 183 -5.96 1.33 2.28
CA ILE A 183 -5.10 1.75 3.40
C ILE A 183 -4.42 0.52 4.04
N GLU A 184 -5.16 -0.56 4.30
CA GLU A 184 -4.63 -1.82 4.84
C GLU A 184 -3.59 -2.47 3.91
N LEU A 185 -3.80 -2.38 2.59
CA LEU A 185 -2.86 -2.85 1.57
C LEU A 185 -1.65 -1.92 1.39
N ASN A 186 -1.59 -0.79 2.11
CA ASN A 186 -0.55 0.22 2.02
C ASN A 186 -0.40 0.84 0.62
N LEU A 187 -1.52 0.98 -0.11
CA LEU A 187 -1.54 1.54 -1.45
C LEU A 187 -1.87 3.05 -1.48
N VAL A 188 -2.37 3.59 -0.37
CA VAL A 188 -2.78 5.00 -0.25
C VAL A 188 -1.63 5.85 0.27
N HIS A 189 -1.37 6.97 -0.39
CA HIS A 189 -0.28 7.90 -0.08
C HIS A 189 -0.80 9.19 0.57
N MET A 190 -2.05 9.55 0.30
CA MET A 190 -2.64 10.81 0.72
C MET A 190 -4.12 10.66 1.02
N LEU A 191 -4.60 11.42 2.00
CA LEU A 191 -6.02 11.74 2.13
C LEU A 191 -6.24 13.18 1.73
N ALA A 192 -7.36 13.44 1.06
CA ALA A 192 -7.76 14.77 0.64
C ALA A 192 -9.28 14.90 0.71
N SER A 193 -9.80 16.12 0.75
CA SER A 193 -11.22 16.36 1.01
C SER A 193 -12.10 16.12 -0.21
N ASP A 194 -11.59 16.43 -1.43
CA ASP A 194 -12.39 16.41 -2.66
C ASP A 194 -13.64 17.32 -2.50
N SER A 195 -13.45 18.46 -1.84
CA SER A 195 -14.56 19.33 -1.43
C SER A 195 -15.03 20.19 -2.58
N HIS A 196 -16.35 20.15 -2.81
CA HIS A 196 -17.08 20.97 -3.77
C HIS A 196 -17.96 22.05 -3.09
N GLY A 197 -17.85 22.20 -1.77
CA GLY A 197 -18.63 23.17 -1.00
C GLY A 197 -18.25 23.18 0.47
N ALA A 198 -18.77 24.15 1.24
CA ALA A 198 -18.34 24.41 2.63
C ALA A 198 -18.80 23.34 3.66
N SER A 199 -19.41 22.23 3.23
CA SER A 199 -20.00 21.23 4.13
C SER A 199 -18.97 20.25 4.72
N ILE A 200 -18.22 20.69 5.73
CA ILE A 200 -17.21 19.86 6.43
C ILE A 200 -17.79 18.54 6.96
N ARG A 201 -19.04 18.54 7.44
CA ARG A 201 -19.69 17.35 8.03
C ARG A 201 -19.79 16.16 7.06
N ARG A 202 -19.58 16.40 5.76
CA ARG A 202 -19.63 15.37 4.71
C ARG A 202 -18.25 15.01 4.17
N SER A 203 -17.29 15.94 4.16
CA SER A 203 -15.99 15.79 3.45
C SER A 203 -14.74 16.24 4.24
N GLY A 204 -14.85 16.60 5.53
CA GLY A 204 -13.74 17.14 6.32
C GLY A 204 -12.57 16.18 6.53
N LEU A 205 -11.36 16.63 6.20
CA LEU A 205 -10.11 15.88 6.37
C LEU A 205 -9.84 15.54 7.84
N GLY A 206 -10.19 16.45 8.76
CA GLY A 206 -10.06 16.24 10.20
C GLY A 206 -11.00 15.16 10.73
N GLN A 207 -12.19 15.02 10.16
CA GLN A 207 -13.10 13.92 10.53
C GLN A 207 -12.56 12.56 10.06
N ALA A 208 -12.01 12.50 8.84
CA ALA A 208 -11.33 11.30 8.35
C ALA A 208 -10.10 10.95 9.20
N ALA A 209 -9.29 11.95 9.57
CA ALA A 209 -8.15 11.77 10.46
C ALA A 209 -8.56 11.19 11.83
N ARG A 210 -9.60 11.75 12.46
CA ARG A 210 -10.18 11.21 13.71
C ARG A 210 -10.70 9.78 13.55
N THR A 211 -11.28 9.45 12.39
CA THR A 211 -11.79 8.09 12.10
C THR A 211 -10.66 7.07 12.00
N LEU A 212 -9.50 7.46 11.46
CA LEU A 212 -8.30 6.61 11.40
C LEU A 212 -7.50 6.60 12.71
N GLY A 213 -7.77 7.57 13.59
CA GLY A 213 -7.11 7.73 14.87
C GLY A 213 -5.83 8.58 14.79
N GLU A 214 -5.41 9.10 15.94
CA GLU A 214 -4.19 9.89 16.09
C GLU A 214 -2.96 8.97 16.13
N ASN A 215 -2.44 8.64 14.94
CA ASN A 215 -1.26 7.79 14.78
C ASN A 215 -0.35 8.30 13.66
N ALA A 216 0.85 7.72 13.58
CA ALA A 216 1.86 8.10 12.60
C ALA A 216 1.36 7.95 11.16
N LEU A 217 0.58 6.91 10.86
CA LEU A 217 0.04 6.70 9.52
C LEU A 217 -0.96 7.81 9.12
N THR A 218 -1.86 8.19 10.02
CA THR A 218 -2.79 9.29 9.78
C THR A 218 -2.03 10.59 9.51
N ARG A 219 -1.04 10.93 10.35
CA ARG A 219 -0.18 12.10 10.14
C ARG A 219 0.56 12.05 8.80
N TRP A 220 1.07 10.88 8.43
CA TRP A 220 1.76 10.67 7.16
C TRP A 220 0.84 10.92 5.95
N LEU A 221 -0.40 10.42 6.00
CA LEU A 221 -1.41 10.58 4.95
C LEU A 221 -1.95 12.01 4.81
N THR A 222 -2.11 12.75 5.92
CA THR A 222 -2.77 14.06 5.94
C THR A 222 -1.82 15.25 6.03
N TYR A 223 -0.52 15.00 6.18
CA TYR A 223 0.47 16.06 6.38
C TYR A 223 1.83 15.73 5.76
N GLU A 224 2.48 14.62 6.11
CA GLU A 224 3.90 14.44 5.75
C GLU A 224 4.13 14.19 4.25
N VAL A 225 3.28 13.38 3.62
CA VAL A 225 3.29 13.18 2.15
C VAL A 225 2.82 14.44 1.43
N PRO A 226 1.67 15.05 1.76
CA PRO A 226 1.27 16.33 1.16
C PRO A 226 2.35 17.42 1.24
N LEU A 227 2.99 17.57 2.42
CA LEU A 227 4.06 18.54 2.60
C LEU A 227 5.27 18.20 1.73
N ALA A 228 5.62 16.91 1.60
CA ALA A 228 6.72 16.49 0.74
C ALA A 228 6.49 16.84 -0.73
N ILE A 229 5.25 16.69 -1.19
CA ILE A 229 4.83 17.08 -2.54
C ILE A 229 5.03 18.59 -2.73
N ILE A 230 4.50 19.43 -1.83
CA ILE A 230 4.62 20.90 -1.91
C ILE A 230 6.09 21.34 -1.89
N GLU A 231 6.88 20.79 -0.97
CA GLU A 231 8.30 21.15 -0.78
C GLU A 231 9.23 20.51 -1.82
N ARG A 232 8.70 19.68 -2.72
CA ARG A 232 9.45 18.98 -3.77
C ARG A 232 10.60 18.13 -3.21
N ARG A 233 10.37 17.50 -2.07
CA ARG A 233 11.31 16.58 -1.42
C ARG A 233 10.90 15.14 -1.66
N GLU A 234 11.84 14.23 -1.39
CA GLU A 234 11.55 12.80 -1.39
C GLU A 234 10.43 12.48 -0.39
N LEU A 235 9.54 11.56 -0.78
CA LEU A 235 8.44 11.15 0.07
C LEU A 235 8.97 10.48 1.34
N PRO A 236 8.44 10.82 2.53
CA PRO A 236 8.83 10.17 3.75
C PRO A 236 8.45 8.68 3.71
N GLY A 237 9.29 7.84 4.29
CA GLY A 237 8.99 6.41 4.43
C GLY A 237 7.64 6.20 5.14
N ARG A 238 6.78 5.36 4.57
CA ARG A 238 5.47 5.08 5.14
C ARG A 238 5.60 4.47 6.54
N PRO A 239 4.97 5.05 7.59
CA PRO A 239 4.89 4.44 8.89
C PRO A 239 4.20 3.09 8.76
N LEU A 240 4.86 2.05 9.24
CA LEU A 240 4.16 0.79 9.43
C LEU A 240 3.08 1.02 10.49
N ALA A 241 1.83 0.66 10.16
CA ALA A 241 0.86 0.41 11.20
C ALA A 241 1.52 -0.60 12.13
N GLY A 242 1.77 -0.19 13.38
CA GLY A 242 2.43 -1.03 14.38
C GLY A 242 1.84 -2.43 14.24
N ALA A 243 2.70 -3.40 13.91
CA ALA A 243 2.31 -4.75 13.57
C ALA A 243 1.13 -5.12 14.45
N ARG A 244 0.00 -5.54 13.87
CA ARG A 244 -1.00 -6.25 14.68
C ARG A 244 -0.22 -7.40 15.32
N ARG A 245 0.14 -7.22 16.60
CA ARG A 245 0.78 -8.24 17.40
C ARG A 245 -0.24 -9.37 17.49
N GLY A 246 0.04 -10.44 16.77
CA GLY A 246 -0.80 -11.63 16.72
C GLY A 246 -1.92 -11.54 15.69
N ASN A 247 -1.86 -12.43 14.70
CA ASN A 247 -3.08 -12.98 14.13
C ASN A 247 -3.56 -14.04 15.13
N PRO A 248 -4.70 -13.87 15.83
CA PRO A 248 -5.11 -14.78 16.90
C PRO A 248 -5.30 -16.23 16.42
N TYR A 249 -5.64 -16.43 15.14
CA TYR A 249 -5.72 -17.76 14.52
C TYR A 249 -4.34 -18.36 14.27
N LEU A 250 -3.38 -17.54 13.85
CA LEU A 250 -1.98 -17.96 13.68
C LEU A 250 -1.36 -18.28 15.03
N ASP A 251 -1.56 -17.44 16.05
CA ASP A 251 -1.04 -17.65 17.40
C ASP A 251 -1.60 -18.94 18.01
N GLN A 252 -2.90 -19.20 17.84
CA GLN A 252 -3.53 -20.43 18.30
C GLN A 252 -2.98 -21.66 17.56
N HIS A 253 -2.83 -21.59 16.25
CA HIS A 253 -2.29 -22.68 15.44
C HIS A 253 -0.82 -22.97 15.76
N LEU A 254 -0.01 -21.92 15.90
CA LEU A 254 1.41 -22.00 16.27
C LEU A 254 1.57 -22.64 17.66
N ARG A 255 0.73 -22.29 18.64
CA ARG A 255 0.71 -22.95 19.95
C ARG A 255 0.35 -24.43 19.86
N GLN A 256 -0.59 -24.81 18.99
CA GLN A 256 -0.96 -26.21 18.77
C GLN A 256 0.17 -27.04 18.18
N VAL A 257 1.06 -26.44 17.37
CA VAL A 257 2.24 -27.10 16.80
C VAL A 257 3.50 -26.94 17.67
N GLY A 258 3.37 -26.43 18.90
CA GLY A 258 4.45 -26.37 19.89
C GLY A 258 5.37 -25.13 19.79
N VAL A 259 4.94 -24.07 19.10
CA VAL A 259 5.62 -22.77 19.13
C VAL A 259 5.14 -21.99 20.34
N GLU A 260 6.04 -21.81 21.32
CA GLU A 260 5.70 -21.21 22.61
C GLU A 260 5.82 -19.68 22.61
N GLN A 261 6.69 -19.12 21.76
CA GLN A 261 6.95 -17.69 21.64
C GLN A 261 7.02 -17.25 20.18
N LEU A 262 6.23 -16.22 19.87
CA LEU A 262 6.22 -15.54 18.58
C LEU A 262 6.72 -14.10 18.77
N GLU A 263 7.79 -13.76 18.05
CA GLU A 263 8.33 -12.41 18.00
C GLU A 263 8.19 -11.87 16.57
N THR A 264 7.67 -10.65 16.44
CA THR A 264 7.53 -9.96 15.15
C THR A 264 8.47 -8.77 15.15
N ALA A 265 9.30 -8.65 14.11
CA ALA A 265 10.24 -7.54 13.93
C ALA A 265 10.08 -6.94 12.52
N ASP A 266 10.24 -5.62 12.39
CA ASP A 266 10.41 -4.95 11.10
C ASP A 266 11.90 -4.88 10.76
N LEU A 267 12.34 -5.67 9.79
CA LEU A 267 13.74 -5.75 9.38
C LEU A 267 14.33 -4.44 8.83
N ARG A 268 13.52 -3.41 8.60
CA ARG A 268 13.98 -2.09 8.15
C ARG A 268 14.30 -1.13 9.31
N THR A 269 13.71 -1.35 10.47
CA THR A 269 13.72 -0.38 11.58
C THR A 269 14.14 -1.01 12.90
N ASP A 270 13.80 -2.28 13.12
CA ASP A 270 14.18 -3.01 14.31
C ASP A 270 15.57 -3.62 14.14
N PRO A 271 16.47 -3.47 15.12
CA PRO A 271 17.66 -4.31 15.16
C PRO A 271 17.22 -5.77 15.24
N LEU A 272 17.94 -6.65 14.53
CA LEU A 272 17.67 -8.08 14.62
C LEU A 272 17.70 -8.48 16.11
N PRO A 273 16.62 -9.08 16.65
CA PRO A 273 16.49 -9.28 18.09
C PRO A 273 17.45 -10.35 18.65
N TRP A 274 18.37 -10.89 17.83
CA TRP A 274 19.25 -11.99 18.21
C TRP A 274 20.74 -11.59 18.15
N PRO A 275 21.55 -11.96 19.16
CA PRO A 275 22.95 -11.53 19.29
C PRO A 275 23.90 -11.94 18.15
N ASP A 276 23.52 -12.94 17.36
CA ASP A 276 24.33 -13.50 16.27
C ASP A 276 23.73 -13.21 14.89
N GLU A 277 22.72 -12.33 14.82
CA GLU A 277 22.06 -11.85 13.59
C GLU A 277 21.67 -12.96 12.60
N SER A 278 21.42 -14.19 13.10
CA SER A 278 21.22 -15.36 12.25
C SER A 278 20.08 -16.29 12.70
N PHE A 279 19.54 -17.01 11.72
CA PHE A 279 18.37 -17.87 11.82
C PHE A 279 18.74 -19.35 11.66
N ASP A 280 18.06 -20.24 12.39
CA ASP A 280 18.17 -21.69 12.20
C ASP A 280 17.34 -22.16 11.00
N VAL A 281 16.20 -21.52 10.77
CA VAL A 281 15.27 -21.78 9.66
C VAL A 281 14.74 -20.45 9.12
N VAL A 282 14.60 -20.36 7.81
CA VAL A 282 13.91 -19.26 7.13
C VAL A 282 12.87 -19.88 6.21
N VAL A 283 11.63 -19.38 6.25
CA VAL A 283 10.46 -19.86 5.50
C VAL A 283 9.96 -18.72 4.61
N MET A 284 10.14 -18.86 3.31
CA MET A 284 9.57 -17.98 2.29
C MET A 284 8.28 -18.60 1.79
N ALA A 285 7.12 -18.18 2.31
CA ALA A 285 5.82 -18.66 1.86
C ALA A 285 5.15 -17.60 0.98
N GLU A 286 4.85 -17.94 -0.27
CA GLU A 286 4.28 -17.03 -1.27
C GLU A 286 5.08 -15.73 -1.48
N VAL A 287 6.41 -15.80 -1.42
CA VAL A 287 7.28 -14.61 -1.46
C VAL A 287 8.17 -14.60 -2.69
N ILE A 288 8.71 -15.76 -3.09
CA ILE A 288 9.73 -15.82 -4.12
C ILE A 288 9.17 -15.48 -5.51
N GLU A 289 7.89 -15.79 -5.75
CA GLU A 289 7.17 -15.46 -6.98
C GLU A 289 6.93 -13.96 -7.21
N HIS A 290 7.15 -13.13 -6.17
CA HIS A 290 6.97 -11.69 -6.23
C HIS A 290 8.28 -10.91 -6.33
N ILE A 291 9.42 -11.61 -6.31
CA ILE A 291 10.73 -11.01 -6.50
C ILE A 291 11.04 -11.01 -8.00
N PRO A 292 11.42 -9.87 -8.61
CA PRO A 292 11.89 -9.83 -10.00
C PRO A 292 12.98 -10.89 -10.22
N TYR A 293 12.93 -11.60 -11.34
CA TYR A 293 13.87 -12.68 -11.63
C TYR A 293 15.35 -12.23 -11.56
N THR A 294 15.62 -10.98 -11.93
CA THR A 294 16.95 -10.34 -11.85
C THR A 294 17.48 -10.23 -10.43
N ASP A 295 16.59 -10.14 -9.44
CA ASP A 295 16.93 -9.80 -8.06
C ASP A 295 16.85 -11.03 -7.14
N ALA A 296 16.18 -12.09 -7.59
CA ALA A 296 15.94 -13.31 -6.82
C ALA A 296 17.24 -13.96 -6.30
N ILE A 297 18.31 -13.98 -7.12
CA ILE A 297 19.60 -14.54 -6.73
C ILE A 297 20.25 -13.69 -5.62
N GLU A 298 20.18 -12.36 -5.73
CA GLU A 298 20.74 -11.46 -4.73
C GLU A 298 19.98 -11.57 -3.40
N VAL A 299 18.65 -11.59 -3.45
CA VAL A 299 17.80 -11.76 -2.27
C VAL A 299 18.08 -13.10 -1.59
N LEU A 300 18.12 -14.20 -2.34
CA LEU A 300 18.45 -15.52 -1.79
C LEU A 300 19.87 -15.56 -1.20
N SER A 301 20.82 -14.84 -1.78
CA SER A 301 22.20 -14.74 -1.25
C SER A 301 22.26 -13.98 0.06
N LYS A 302 21.52 -12.86 0.18
CA LYS A 302 21.39 -12.10 1.44
C LYS A 302 20.70 -12.94 2.51
N ILE A 303 19.62 -13.63 2.16
CA ILE A 303 18.92 -14.55 3.07
C ILE A 303 19.86 -15.68 3.52
N ARG A 304 20.65 -16.26 2.61
CA ARG A 304 21.61 -17.31 2.96
C ARG A 304 22.64 -16.84 3.99
N ALA A 305 23.10 -15.59 3.90
CA ALA A 305 24.04 -15.01 4.84
C ALA A 305 23.46 -14.90 6.27
N LEU A 306 22.14 -14.76 6.38
CA LEU A 306 21.42 -14.74 7.64
C LEU A 306 21.13 -16.15 8.19
N ILE A 307 21.38 -17.24 7.45
CA ILE A 307 21.09 -18.61 7.91
C ILE A 307 22.36 -19.26 8.47
N LYS A 308 22.27 -19.83 9.67
CA LYS A 308 23.37 -20.55 10.32
C LYS A 308 23.93 -21.68 9.46
N ARG A 309 25.18 -22.08 9.72
CA ARG A 309 25.74 -23.29 9.09
C ARG A 309 24.90 -24.50 9.50
N GLY A 310 24.30 -25.18 8.51
CA GLY A 310 23.36 -26.29 8.74
C GLY A 310 21.90 -25.89 8.91
N GLY A 311 21.59 -24.58 8.90
CA GLY A 311 20.21 -24.08 8.92
C GLY A 311 19.48 -24.29 7.59
N LEU A 312 18.15 -24.16 7.63
CA LEU A 312 17.25 -24.51 6.53
C LEU A 312 16.60 -23.28 5.90
N LEU A 313 16.60 -23.18 4.58
CA LEU A 313 15.71 -22.28 3.83
C LEU A 313 14.57 -23.12 3.25
N VAL A 314 13.35 -22.85 3.68
CA VAL A 314 12.11 -23.44 3.15
C VAL A 314 11.49 -22.43 2.21
N ILE A 315 11.29 -22.82 0.94
CA ILE A 315 10.62 -21.99 -0.05
C ILE A 315 9.33 -22.71 -0.44
N ALA A 316 8.20 -22.07 -0.18
CA ALA A 316 6.87 -22.56 -0.50
C ALA A 316 6.21 -21.56 -1.46
N PRO A 317 6.41 -21.70 -2.78
CA PRO A 317 5.74 -20.85 -3.76
C PRO A 317 4.25 -21.21 -3.85
N ARG A 318 3.42 -20.30 -4.38
CA ARG A 318 2.03 -20.61 -4.73
C ARG A 318 1.92 -21.89 -5.54
N THR A 319 1.26 -22.90 -4.97
CA THR A 319 0.78 -24.03 -5.75
C THR A 319 -0.44 -23.57 -6.55
N SER A 320 -0.33 -23.53 -7.87
CA SER A 320 -1.45 -23.28 -8.79
C SER A 320 -2.42 -24.47 -8.81
N THR A 321 -3.06 -24.79 -7.68
CA THR A 321 -4.17 -25.75 -7.61
C THR A 321 -5.12 -25.35 -6.48
N ALA A 322 -5.90 -24.29 -6.70
CA ALA A 322 -7.12 -24.03 -5.95
C ALA A 322 -8.08 -23.20 -6.83
N SER A 323 -8.44 -23.74 -7.98
CA SER A 323 -9.73 -23.43 -8.58
C SER A 323 -10.62 -24.66 -8.44
N SER A 324 -11.78 -24.45 -7.82
CA SER A 324 -12.93 -25.35 -7.67
C SER A 324 -13.00 -26.29 -6.46
N ALA A 325 -14.20 -26.27 -5.90
CA ALA A 325 -14.86 -27.24 -5.01
C ALA A 325 -14.66 -27.10 -3.49
N GLU A 326 -15.56 -26.29 -2.92
CA GLU A 326 -16.39 -26.73 -1.79
C GLU A 326 -16.72 -28.23 -1.90
N SER A 327 -16.27 -29.03 -0.93
CA SER A 327 -17.05 -30.14 -0.38
C SER A 327 -16.32 -30.71 0.83
N GLY A 328 -17.04 -30.82 1.94
CA GLY A 328 -16.53 -31.36 3.18
C GLY A 328 -16.09 -32.82 3.02
N SER A 329 -14.81 -33.07 3.22
CA SER A 329 -14.31 -34.37 3.70
C SER A 329 -12.94 -34.16 4.33
N SER A 330 -12.75 -34.69 5.54
CA SER A 330 -11.45 -34.65 6.24
C SER A 330 -10.35 -35.29 5.38
N PRO A 331 -9.12 -34.73 5.36
CA PRO A 331 -8.04 -35.34 4.60
C PRO A 331 -7.67 -36.69 5.24
N ALA A 332 -7.68 -37.74 4.41
CA ALA A 332 -7.38 -39.11 4.78
C ALA A 332 -5.91 -39.28 5.20
N VAL A 333 -5.70 -39.90 6.37
CA VAL A 333 -4.39 -40.37 6.85
C VAL A 333 -4.07 -41.70 6.16
N ALA A 334 -3.16 -41.69 5.19
CA ALA A 334 -2.59 -42.90 4.63
C ALA A 334 -1.55 -43.49 5.62
N ARG A 335 -1.94 -44.54 6.36
CA ARG A 335 -1.00 -45.39 7.11
C ARG A 335 -0.35 -46.38 6.15
N SER A 336 0.99 -46.43 6.10
CA SER A 336 1.71 -47.56 5.52
C SER A 336 2.36 -48.40 6.61
N SER A 337 2.07 -49.70 6.55
CA SER A 337 2.57 -50.77 7.38
C SER A 337 3.94 -51.26 6.90
N SER A 338 4.93 -51.34 7.77
CA SER A 338 5.86 -52.48 7.87
C SER A 338 6.85 -52.30 9.02
N ARG A 339 6.97 -53.34 9.86
CA ARG A 339 8.08 -53.58 10.79
C ARG A 339 9.31 -54.07 9.98
N PRO A 340 10.54 -53.80 10.44
CA PRO A 340 11.28 -54.88 11.09
C PRO A 340 12.08 -54.47 12.35
N THR A 341 12.64 -55.51 12.97
CA THR A 341 13.10 -55.74 14.35
C THR A 341 14.51 -55.24 14.73
N ARG A 342 14.67 -54.84 16.01
CA ARG A 342 15.82 -54.92 16.99
C ARG A 342 17.26 -54.73 16.47
N ARG A 343 18.15 -53.96 17.12
CA ARG A 343 18.62 -54.06 18.52
C ARG A 343 19.39 -52.77 18.92
N ALA A 344 19.31 -52.38 20.19
CA ALA A 344 19.99 -51.23 20.78
C ALA A 344 21.40 -51.56 21.34
N ALA A 345 22.27 -50.54 21.45
CA ALA A 345 23.26 -50.41 22.54
C ALA A 345 23.52 -48.91 22.83
N PRO A 346 23.79 -48.52 24.09
CA PRO A 346 23.66 -47.14 24.56
C PRO A 346 25.01 -46.43 24.73
N MET A 347 25.06 -45.12 24.45
CA MET A 347 25.96 -44.21 25.16
C MET A 347 25.27 -42.87 25.33
N GLY A 348 25.10 -42.48 26.59
CA GLY A 348 24.45 -41.25 26.97
C GLY A 348 25.33 -40.04 26.70
N THR A 349 24.67 -38.93 26.40
CA THR A 349 24.97 -37.62 26.95
C THR A 349 23.65 -36.82 26.97
N SER A 350 23.50 -36.00 28.00
CA SER A 350 22.32 -35.21 28.37
C SER A 350 21.63 -34.49 27.20
N PRO A 351 20.30 -34.35 27.17
CA PRO A 351 19.64 -33.51 26.17
C PRO A 351 19.94 -32.04 26.46
N SER A 352 20.75 -31.40 25.62
CA SER A 352 20.73 -29.94 25.54
C SER A 352 19.44 -29.54 24.83
N THR A 353 18.60 -28.74 25.49
CA THR A 353 17.39 -28.14 24.94
C THR A 353 17.73 -27.33 23.67
N GLY A 354 17.38 -27.84 22.49
CA GLY A 354 17.53 -27.13 21.22
C GLY A 354 16.36 -26.17 21.00
N ARG A 355 16.64 -24.87 20.85
CA ARG A 355 15.68 -23.90 20.32
C ARG A 355 15.80 -23.91 18.79
N ALA A 356 14.70 -24.10 18.08
CA ALA A 356 14.60 -23.92 16.63
C ALA A 356 14.00 -22.54 16.34
N ARG A 357 14.70 -21.71 15.56
CA ARG A 357 14.25 -20.37 15.16
C ARG A 357 13.82 -20.41 13.70
N SER A 358 12.59 -20.02 13.38
CA SER A 358 12.06 -19.96 12.02
C SER A 358 11.60 -18.56 11.67
N TRP A 359 11.72 -18.13 10.43
CA TRP A 359 11.18 -16.87 9.89
C TRP A 359 10.08 -17.21 8.89
N SER A 360 8.93 -16.54 8.86
CA SER A 360 7.94 -16.65 7.79
C SER A 360 7.55 -15.27 7.27
N CYS A 361 7.56 -15.11 5.96
CA CYS A 361 7.02 -13.92 5.29
C CYS A 361 5.67 -14.27 4.67
N SER A 362 4.67 -13.42 4.90
CA SER A 362 3.32 -13.55 4.34
C SER A 362 2.86 -12.17 3.87
N TYR A 363 2.11 -12.13 2.76
CA TYR A 363 1.81 -10.89 2.04
C TYR A 363 1.18 -9.79 2.91
N GLY A 364 1.94 -8.70 3.02
CA GLY A 364 1.69 -7.43 3.71
C GLY A 364 3.06 -6.74 3.78
N PRO A 365 3.24 -5.49 3.32
CA PRO A 365 4.57 -4.92 3.23
C PRO A 365 5.12 -4.72 4.65
N GLY A 366 6.12 -5.53 5.00
CA GLY A 366 6.93 -5.33 6.22
C GLY A 366 6.73 -6.31 7.37
N PHE A 367 6.13 -7.49 7.17
CA PHE A 367 6.07 -8.48 8.26
C PHE A 367 7.07 -9.64 8.08
N ALA A 368 8.03 -9.68 9.00
CA ALA A 368 8.80 -10.86 9.33
C ALA A 368 8.19 -11.49 10.59
N VAL A 369 7.66 -12.71 10.47
CA VAL A 369 7.16 -13.48 11.62
C VAL A 369 8.28 -14.43 12.04
N ALA A 370 8.90 -14.25 13.19
CA ALA A 370 9.90 -15.18 13.70
C ALA A 370 9.29 -16.09 14.77
N THR A 371 9.27 -17.40 14.52
CA THR A 371 8.82 -18.40 15.48
C THR A 371 10.02 -18.98 16.21
N SER A 372 9.99 -19.04 17.54
CA SER A 372 10.91 -19.90 18.29
C SER A 372 10.15 -21.14 18.79
N ALA A 373 10.65 -22.32 18.48
CA ALA A 373 10.13 -23.59 18.99
C ALA A 373 11.20 -24.25 19.86
N SER A 374 10.88 -24.56 21.11
CA SER A 374 11.65 -25.51 21.91
C SER A 374 11.05 -26.90 21.71
N THR A 375 11.65 -27.72 20.85
CA THR A 375 11.20 -29.10 20.67
C THR A 375 12.05 -30.04 21.54
N THR A 376 11.42 -30.61 22.57
CA THR A 376 11.95 -31.82 23.22
C THR A 376 11.50 -33.05 22.43
N GLY A 377 12.30 -33.46 21.43
CA GLY A 377 12.08 -34.73 20.70
C GLY A 377 12.93 -34.85 19.44
N PRO A 378 13.33 -36.08 19.02
CA PRO A 378 14.19 -36.27 17.86
C PRO A 378 13.42 -36.00 16.56
N ILE A 379 14.00 -35.14 15.70
CA ILE A 379 13.54 -34.92 14.32
C ILE A 379 14.01 -36.11 13.48
N THR A 380 13.10 -36.95 13.03
CA THR A 380 13.41 -38.03 12.07
C THR A 380 13.39 -37.49 10.64
N THR A 381 14.54 -37.50 9.96
CA THR A 381 14.63 -37.25 8.52
C THR A 381 14.17 -38.47 7.72
N SER A 382 13.04 -38.40 7.02
CA SER A 382 12.70 -39.38 5.98
C SER A 382 13.31 -38.97 4.65
N ARG A 383 14.38 -39.66 4.22
CA ARG A 383 14.86 -39.61 2.83
C ARG A 383 13.95 -40.50 1.97
N SER A 384 12.94 -39.93 1.34
CA SER A 384 12.33 -40.53 0.14
C SER A 384 12.94 -39.86 -1.08
N GLY A 385 13.90 -40.53 -1.72
CA GLY A 385 14.49 -40.07 -2.96
C GLY A 385 13.50 -40.22 -4.12
N CYS A 386 13.10 -39.11 -4.73
CA CYS A 386 12.51 -39.13 -6.06
C CYS A 386 13.65 -39.20 -7.10
N ARG A 387 13.80 -40.36 -7.74
CA ARG A 387 14.58 -40.49 -8.98
C ARG A 387 13.76 -39.91 -10.12
N GLY A 388 14.17 -38.77 -10.68
CA GLY A 388 13.68 -38.27 -11.96
C GLY A 388 14.59 -38.75 -13.09
N SER A 389 14.10 -39.64 -13.94
CA SER A 389 14.74 -40.03 -15.20
C SER A 389 14.54 -38.94 -16.25
N TYR A 390 15.62 -38.35 -16.75
CA TYR A 390 15.61 -37.51 -17.95
C TYR A 390 15.53 -38.41 -19.19
N SER A 391 14.48 -38.26 -20.02
CA SER A 391 14.53 -38.66 -21.43
C SER A 391 14.53 -37.42 -22.31
N SER A 392 15.68 -37.17 -22.94
CA SER A 392 15.83 -36.25 -24.06
C SER A 392 15.26 -36.91 -25.32
N THR A 393 14.36 -36.21 -26.00
CA THR A 393 14.19 -36.36 -27.45
C THR A 393 13.94 -34.99 -28.06
N TYR A 394 15.02 -34.39 -28.56
CA TYR A 394 14.96 -33.45 -29.67
C TYR A 394 14.46 -34.18 -30.92
N ARG A 395 13.54 -33.57 -31.67
CA ARG A 395 13.46 -33.73 -33.12
C ARG A 395 13.30 -32.35 -33.75
N ASN A 396 14.10 -32.18 -34.81
CA ASN A 396 14.32 -30.99 -35.62
C ASN A 396 13.06 -30.33 -36.15
#